data_AF-A0A956BHY1-F1
#
_entry.id   AF-A0A956BHY1-F1
#
_cell.length_a   1.000
_cell.length_b   1.000
_cell.length_c   1.000
_cell.angle_alpha   90.00
_cell.angle_beta   90.00
_cell.angle_gamma   90.00
#
_symmetry.space_group_name_H-M   'P 1'
#
loop_
_entity.id
_entity.type
_entity.pdbx_description
1 polymer ?
#
loop_
_entity_poly.entity_id
_entity_poly.type
_entity_poly.pdbx_seq_one_letter_code
_entity_poly.pdbx_strand_id
1 'polypeptide(L)'
;PYQDASDSLVEARRAGDPALEWAARLDDLRPPLIGELGSLAEAHPDNPDAILALAHLSLDQAYADYIQDWEAFDNGTGPPPDEQGLRFTTTVALLTQFLEGFPEDPRCAVALAWKGNLLLTNDRVEEATEAFQRLTTDFPDSQFAAYAWLRLGELAFDDADYALAASRYQQVLTFNDYDEREIATYKLAWSRYLLDDMEGALTGFVSLFETAETALREEAIMYAAIILTDGDWDLDGADDPDSGLPRIRTHLTQRSGWQGEVLERIRAVSMELGQVDLSQDVQEYLESLPE
;
A
#
# COMPACT_ATOMS: atom_id res chain seq x y z
N PRO A 1 -8.18 -7.06 -2.05
CA PRO A 1 -8.18 -7.72 -0.72
C PRO A 1 -9.58 -8.05 -0.19
N TYR A 2 -10.51 -7.07 -0.10
CA TYR A 2 -11.86 -7.34 0.42
C TYR A 2 -12.84 -7.94 -0.60
N GLN A 3 -12.73 -7.60 -1.89
CA GLN A 3 -13.43 -8.33 -2.97
C GLN A 3 -12.94 -9.79 -3.03
N ASP A 4 -11.62 -10.00 -2.97
CA ASP A 4 -11.04 -11.36 -2.93
C ASP A 4 -11.48 -12.13 -1.67
N ALA A 5 -11.61 -11.44 -0.54
CA ALA A 5 -12.11 -12.03 0.71
C ALA A 5 -13.63 -12.27 0.69
N SER A 6 -14.42 -11.42 0.03
CA SER A 6 -15.87 -11.63 -0.13
C SER A 6 -16.15 -12.80 -1.04
N ASP A 7 -15.43 -12.91 -2.17
CA ASP A 7 -15.57 -14.05 -3.09
C ASP A 7 -15.17 -15.35 -2.38
N SER A 8 -14.06 -15.33 -1.62
CA SER A 8 -13.63 -16.48 -0.81
C SER A 8 -14.62 -16.85 0.30
N LEU A 9 -15.23 -15.88 0.98
CA LEU A 9 -16.26 -16.11 2.01
C LEU A 9 -17.57 -16.64 1.42
N VAL A 10 -18.00 -16.10 0.28
CA VAL A 10 -19.19 -16.56 -0.46
C VAL A 10 -18.98 -18.01 -0.93
N GLU A 11 -17.82 -18.32 -1.48
CA GLU A 11 -17.45 -19.69 -1.88
C GLU A 11 -17.40 -20.65 -0.68
N ALA A 12 -16.80 -20.21 0.44
CA ALA A 12 -16.70 -21.04 1.64
C ALA A 12 -18.09 -21.28 2.30
N ARG A 13 -19.00 -20.29 2.28
CA ARG A 13 -20.40 -20.46 2.69
C ARG A 13 -21.15 -21.43 1.79
N ARG A 14 -20.95 -21.36 0.47
CA ARG A 14 -21.52 -22.34 -0.50
C ARG A 14 -21.03 -23.76 -0.25
N ALA A 15 -19.77 -23.92 0.14
CA ALA A 15 -19.18 -25.21 0.46
C ALA A 15 -19.71 -25.80 1.78
N GLY A 16 -20.52 -25.06 2.55
CA GLY A 16 -21.05 -25.50 3.84
C GLY A 16 -19.95 -25.67 4.88
N ASP A 17 -18.93 -24.82 4.85
CA ASP A 17 -17.79 -24.91 5.77
C ASP A 17 -18.27 -24.75 7.24
N PRO A 18 -18.11 -25.78 8.09
CA PRO A 18 -18.45 -25.69 9.52
C PRO A 18 -17.68 -24.59 10.24
N ALA A 19 -16.52 -24.20 9.71
CA ALA A 19 -15.75 -23.06 10.19
C ALA A 19 -16.44 -21.72 9.92
N LEU A 20 -17.67 -21.66 9.38
CA LEU A 20 -18.46 -20.43 9.19
C LEU A 20 -19.74 -20.40 10.03
N GLU A 21 -20.02 -21.43 10.86
CA GLU A 21 -21.15 -21.41 11.80
C GLU A 21 -21.10 -20.22 12.76
N TRP A 22 -19.89 -19.76 13.11
CA TRP A 22 -19.71 -18.56 13.93
C TRP A 22 -20.09 -17.28 13.19
N ALA A 23 -19.89 -17.21 11.86
CA ALA A 23 -20.21 -16.03 11.07
C ALA A 23 -21.72 -15.81 10.98
N ALA A 24 -22.49 -16.89 10.74
CA ALA A 24 -23.95 -16.84 10.77
C ALA A 24 -24.48 -16.42 12.16
N ARG A 25 -23.85 -16.93 13.24
CA ARG A 25 -24.21 -16.52 14.60
C ARG A 25 -23.89 -15.04 14.87
N LEU A 26 -22.81 -14.50 14.30
CA LEU A 26 -22.52 -13.07 14.40
C LEU A 26 -23.54 -12.24 13.62
N ASP A 27 -23.99 -12.70 12.45
CA ASP A 27 -25.03 -12.01 11.67
C ASP A 27 -26.35 -11.89 12.45
N ASP A 28 -26.72 -12.91 13.24
CA ASP A 28 -27.90 -12.85 14.11
C ASP A 28 -27.71 -11.92 15.34
N LEU A 29 -26.49 -11.85 15.88
CA LEU A 29 -26.18 -11.08 17.10
C LEU A 29 -25.89 -9.61 16.83
N ARG A 30 -25.42 -9.27 15.62
CA ARG A 30 -24.96 -7.92 15.28
C ARG A 30 -26.10 -6.89 15.30
N PRO A 31 -27.25 -7.09 14.63
CA PRO A 31 -28.32 -6.09 14.61
C PRO A 31 -28.88 -5.69 16.00
N PRO A 32 -29.20 -6.63 16.92
CA PRO A 32 -29.69 -6.23 18.23
C PRO A 32 -28.63 -5.50 19.05
N LEU A 33 -27.36 -5.90 18.95
CA LEU A 33 -26.26 -5.23 19.64
C LEU A 33 -26.00 -3.81 19.10
N ILE A 34 -26.15 -3.59 17.79
CA ILE A 34 -26.14 -2.23 17.20
C ILE A 34 -27.26 -1.38 17.80
N GLY A 35 -28.47 -1.92 17.95
CA GLY A 35 -29.59 -1.21 18.56
C GLY A 35 -29.37 -0.84 20.03
N GLU A 36 -28.80 -1.76 20.81
CA GLU A 36 -28.45 -1.51 22.22
C GLU A 36 -27.34 -0.48 22.37
N LEU A 37 -26.26 -0.61 21.59
CA LEU A 37 -25.14 0.35 21.59
C LEU A 37 -25.56 1.72 21.06
N GLY A 38 -26.45 1.77 20.07
CA GLY A 38 -27.05 3.01 19.57
C GLY A 38 -27.81 3.74 20.68
N SER A 39 -28.67 3.04 21.39
CA SER A 39 -29.41 3.59 22.54
C SER A 39 -28.47 4.08 23.65
N LEU A 40 -27.38 3.33 23.91
CA LEU A 40 -26.37 3.71 24.89
C LEU A 40 -25.60 4.97 24.48
N ALA A 41 -25.16 5.06 23.22
CA ALA A 41 -24.45 6.20 22.68
C ALA A 41 -25.34 7.47 22.63
N GLU A 42 -26.64 7.32 22.37
CA GLU A 42 -27.61 8.43 22.44
C GLU A 42 -27.83 8.91 23.88
N ALA A 43 -27.94 7.99 24.84
CA ALA A 43 -28.13 8.34 26.26
C ALA A 43 -26.86 8.90 26.92
N HIS A 44 -25.68 8.47 26.44
CA HIS A 44 -24.36 8.84 26.96
C HIS A 44 -23.43 9.27 25.81
N PRO A 45 -23.66 10.45 25.20
CA PRO A 45 -22.84 10.94 24.09
C PRO A 45 -21.40 11.28 24.51
N ASP A 46 -21.13 11.32 25.82
CA ASP A 46 -19.81 11.48 26.44
C ASP A 46 -19.10 10.14 26.70
N ASN A 47 -19.65 9.01 26.25
CA ASN A 47 -19.04 7.70 26.37
C ASN A 47 -18.27 7.31 25.08
N PRO A 48 -16.93 7.46 25.05
CA PRO A 48 -16.13 7.15 23.87
C PRO A 48 -16.18 5.66 23.49
N ASP A 49 -16.32 4.76 24.48
CA ASP A 49 -16.36 3.32 24.25
C ASP A 49 -17.63 2.90 23.52
N ALA A 50 -18.77 3.50 23.90
CA ALA A 50 -20.06 3.22 23.26
C ALA A 50 -20.05 3.65 21.78
N ILE A 51 -19.54 4.86 21.50
CA ILE A 51 -19.49 5.41 20.13
C ILE A 51 -18.52 4.60 19.26
N LEU A 52 -17.33 4.29 19.77
CA LEU A 52 -16.33 3.54 19.01
C LEU A 52 -16.76 2.08 18.79
N ALA A 53 -17.35 1.42 19.80
CA ALA A 53 -17.90 0.08 19.65
C ALA A 53 -19.04 0.04 18.62
N LEU A 54 -19.92 1.05 18.65
CA LEU A 54 -20.98 1.19 17.65
C LEU A 54 -20.40 1.42 16.24
N ALA A 55 -19.31 2.19 16.10
CA ALA A 55 -18.63 2.38 14.83
C ALA A 55 -18.08 1.06 14.27
N HIS A 56 -17.37 0.27 15.08
CA HIS A 56 -16.87 -1.04 14.64
C HIS A 56 -18.01 -1.96 14.21
N LEU A 57 -19.06 -2.05 15.02
CA LEU A 57 -20.15 -2.97 14.75
C LEU A 57 -20.95 -2.55 13.51
N SER A 58 -21.07 -1.23 13.27
CA SER A 58 -21.66 -0.68 12.05
C SER A 58 -20.81 -0.97 10.81
N LEU A 59 -19.48 -0.97 10.95
CA LEU A 59 -18.57 -1.37 9.88
C LEU A 59 -18.74 -2.86 9.54
N ASP A 60 -18.75 -3.72 10.56
CA ASP A 60 -18.96 -5.15 10.39
C ASP A 60 -20.32 -5.44 9.73
N GLN A 61 -21.36 -4.68 10.06
CA GLN A 61 -22.67 -4.80 9.43
C GLN A 61 -22.62 -4.39 7.96
N ALA A 62 -21.96 -3.27 7.63
CA ALA A 62 -21.84 -2.82 6.24
C ALA A 62 -21.13 -3.86 5.37
N TYR A 63 -20.10 -4.54 5.90
CA TYR A 63 -19.46 -5.65 5.20
C TYR A 63 -20.38 -6.88 5.06
N ALA A 64 -21.13 -7.23 6.11
CA ALA A 64 -22.07 -8.34 6.05
C ALA A 64 -23.20 -8.09 5.02
N ASP A 65 -23.73 -6.87 4.97
CA ASP A 65 -24.73 -6.46 4.00
C ASP A 65 -24.17 -6.55 2.57
N TYR A 66 -22.93 -6.08 2.35
CA TYR A 66 -22.27 -6.18 1.04
C TYR A 66 -22.05 -7.63 0.59
N ILE A 67 -21.64 -8.52 1.50
CA ILE A 67 -21.52 -9.95 1.20
C ILE A 67 -22.89 -10.54 0.84
N GLN A 68 -23.94 -10.17 1.58
CA GLN A 68 -25.30 -10.64 1.30
C GLN A 68 -25.81 -10.16 -0.07
N ASP A 69 -25.49 -8.94 -0.48
CA ASP A 69 -25.85 -8.42 -1.80
C ASP A 69 -25.16 -9.21 -2.93
N TRP A 70 -23.89 -9.58 -2.77
CA TRP A 70 -23.20 -10.49 -3.70
C TRP A 70 -23.82 -11.88 -3.74
N GLU A 71 -24.14 -12.47 -2.58
CA GLU A 71 -24.84 -13.76 -2.52
C GLU A 71 -26.20 -13.70 -3.24
N ALA A 72 -26.94 -12.59 -3.10
CA ALA A 72 -28.21 -12.39 -3.77
C ALA A 72 -28.05 -12.24 -5.30
N PHE A 73 -27.05 -11.49 -5.74
CA PHE A 73 -26.73 -11.36 -7.17
C PHE A 73 -26.43 -12.71 -7.81
N ASP A 74 -25.52 -13.48 -7.22
CA ASP A 74 -25.11 -14.77 -7.76
C ASP A 74 -26.24 -15.80 -7.78
N ASN A 75 -27.17 -15.71 -6.81
CA ASN A 75 -28.37 -16.56 -6.77
C ASN A 75 -29.49 -16.05 -7.69
N GLY A 76 -29.29 -14.95 -8.41
CA GLY A 76 -30.28 -14.33 -9.30
C GLY A 76 -31.47 -13.72 -8.55
N THR A 77 -31.33 -13.45 -7.26
CA THR A 77 -32.36 -12.87 -6.40
C THR A 77 -32.15 -11.37 -6.13
N GLY A 78 -30.97 -10.83 -6.49
CA GLY A 78 -30.63 -9.42 -6.36
C GLY A 78 -29.95 -8.84 -7.61
N PRO A 79 -29.90 -7.51 -7.74
CA PRO A 79 -29.02 -6.86 -8.70
C PRO A 79 -27.54 -7.06 -8.30
N PRO A 80 -26.58 -6.88 -9.23
CA PRO A 80 -25.18 -6.79 -8.85
C PRO A 80 -25.00 -5.63 -7.86
N PRO A 81 -24.19 -5.80 -6.79
CA PRO A 81 -23.81 -4.69 -5.94
C PRO A 81 -23.17 -3.59 -6.79
N ASP A 82 -23.49 -2.33 -6.53
CA ASP A 82 -22.81 -1.22 -7.21
C ASP A 82 -21.34 -1.14 -6.74
N GLU A 83 -20.47 -0.49 -7.53
CA GLU A 83 -19.07 -0.27 -7.16
C GLU A 83 -18.92 0.53 -5.84
N GLN A 84 -19.97 1.28 -5.46
CA GLN A 84 -20.10 1.98 -4.18
C GLN A 84 -20.91 1.18 -3.11
N GLY A 85 -21.07 -0.13 -3.28
CA GLY A 85 -21.94 -1.00 -2.47
C GLY A 85 -21.61 -1.08 -0.99
N LEU A 86 -20.45 -0.54 -0.59
CA LEU A 86 -20.03 -0.43 0.80
C LEU A 86 -20.50 0.89 1.42
N ARG A 87 -21.63 0.85 2.13
CA ARG A 87 -22.23 2.01 2.78
C ARG A 87 -21.61 2.31 4.14
N PHE A 88 -20.40 2.87 4.14
CA PHE A 88 -19.70 3.22 5.39
C PHE A 88 -20.14 4.56 6.01
N THR A 89 -21.22 5.18 5.52
CA THR A 89 -21.65 6.52 5.96
C THR A 89 -21.90 6.59 7.47
N THR A 90 -22.56 5.57 8.04
CA THR A 90 -22.80 5.47 9.49
C THR A 90 -21.49 5.36 10.25
N THR A 91 -20.58 4.48 9.83
CA THR A 91 -19.26 4.30 10.47
C THR A 91 -18.44 5.58 10.41
N VAL A 92 -18.36 6.24 9.26
CA VAL A 92 -17.63 7.51 9.09
C VAL A 92 -18.23 8.61 9.97
N ALA A 93 -19.57 8.67 10.09
CA ALA A 93 -20.23 9.63 10.97
C ALA A 93 -19.90 9.37 12.45
N LEU A 94 -19.93 8.11 12.90
CA LEU A 94 -19.59 7.72 14.28
C LEU A 94 -18.10 7.98 14.59
N LEU A 95 -17.19 7.66 13.66
CA LEU A 95 -15.77 8.00 13.80
C LEU A 95 -15.56 9.52 13.87
N THR A 96 -16.32 10.29 13.09
CA THR A 96 -16.26 11.75 13.14
C THR A 96 -16.75 12.28 14.49
N GLN A 97 -17.88 11.78 14.98
CA GLN A 97 -18.40 12.10 16.31
C GLN A 97 -17.37 11.76 17.41
N PHE A 98 -16.73 10.60 17.33
CA PHE A 98 -15.69 10.19 18.27
C PHE A 98 -14.49 11.15 18.25
N LEU A 99 -13.98 11.47 17.05
CA LEU A 99 -12.81 12.35 16.89
C LEU A 99 -13.07 13.80 17.34
N GLU A 100 -14.31 14.29 17.21
CA GLU A 100 -14.71 15.63 17.66
C GLU A 100 -15.02 15.67 19.16
N GLY A 101 -15.65 14.62 19.68
CA GLY A 101 -16.05 14.54 21.09
C GLY A 101 -14.89 14.20 22.04
N PHE A 102 -13.89 13.46 21.57
CA PHE A 102 -12.82 12.90 22.41
C PHE A 102 -11.43 13.10 21.80
N PRO A 103 -10.99 14.34 21.47
CA PRO A 103 -9.74 14.59 20.76
C PRO A 103 -8.46 14.14 21.50
N GLU A 104 -8.54 13.92 22.82
CA GLU A 104 -7.44 13.42 23.65
C GLU A 104 -7.46 11.89 23.84
N ASP A 105 -8.45 11.18 23.29
CA ASP A 105 -8.53 9.72 23.43
C ASP A 105 -7.36 9.06 22.66
N PRO A 106 -6.63 8.11 23.27
CA PRO A 106 -5.49 7.45 22.63
C PRO A 106 -5.87 6.69 21.34
N ARG A 107 -7.16 6.38 21.14
CA ARG A 107 -7.66 5.68 19.95
C ARG A 107 -7.99 6.63 18.80
N CYS A 108 -7.85 7.94 18.95
CA CYS A 108 -8.01 8.89 17.84
C CYS A 108 -7.10 8.56 16.66
N ALA A 109 -5.88 8.07 16.93
CA ALA A 109 -4.96 7.68 15.88
C ALA A 109 -5.52 6.54 14.99
N VAL A 110 -6.04 5.48 15.60
CA VAL A 110 -6.64 4.36 14.85
C VAL A 110 -7.95 4.77 14.19
N ALA A 111 -8.76 5.61 14.86
CA ALA A 111 -10.01 6.11 14.31
C ALA A 111 -9.80 6.98 13.05
N LEU A 112 -8.75 7.82 13.02
CA LEU A 112 -8.36 8.57 11.82
C LEU A 112 -7.89 7.66 10.70
N ALA A 113 -7.09 6.63 11.00
CA ALA A 113 -6.64 5.65 10.01
C ALA A 113 -7.82 4.95 9.34
N TRP A 114 -8.77 4.46 10.14
CA TRP A 114 -9.98 3.83 9.63
C TRP A 114 -10.86 4.80 8.87
N LYS A 115 -11.11 6.00 9.41
CA LYS A 115 -11.91 7.02 8.72
C LYS A 115 -11.32 7.32 7.34
N GLY A 116 -10.00 7.55 7.26
CA GLY A 116 -9.32 7.82 5.99
C GLY A 116 -9.47 6.67 5.00
N ASN A 117 -9.28 5.42 5.44
CA ASN A 117 -9.42 4.25 4.57
C ASN A 117 -10.85 4.07 4.04
N LEU A 118 -11.86 4.20 4.91
CA LEU A 118 -13.27 4.09 4.51
C LEU A 118 -13.70 5.21 3.55
N LEU A 119 -13.12 6.40 3.70
CA LEU A 119 -13.34 7.52 2.78
C LEU A 119 -12.73 7.23 1.41
N LEU A 120 -11.53 6.65 1.34
CA LEU A 120 -10.93 6.23 0.07
C LEU A 120 -11.77 5.16 -0.65
N THR A 121 -12.29 4.17 0.08
CA THR A 121 -13.17 3.15 -0.52
C THR A 121 -14.47 3.73 -1.10
N ASN A 122 -14.89 4.92 -0.63
CA ASN A 122 -16.07 5.63 -1.12
C ASN A 122 -15.73 6.77 -2.08
N ASP A 123 -14.55 6.76 -2.70
CA ASP A 123 -14.05 7.80 -3.62
C ASP A 123 -14.02 9.23 -3.03
N ARG A 124 -14.01 9.37 -1.71
CA ARG A 124 -13.95 10.66 -0.99
C ARG A 124 -12.50 11.03 -0.69
N VAL A 125 -11.71 11.20 -1.75
CA VAL A 125 -10.25 11.35 -1.69
C VAL A 125 -9.80 12.56 -0.87
N GLU A 126 -10.46 13.72 -1.00
CA GLU A 126 -10.08 14.92 -0.27
C GLU A 126 -10.25 14.75 1.24
N GLU A 127 -11.38 14.17 1.66
CA GLU A 127 -11.67 13.95 3.07
C GLU A 127 -10.78 12.86 3.68
N ALA A 128 -10.43 11.84 2.89
CA ALA A 128 -9.46 10.83 3.29
C ALA A 128 -8.07 11.45 3.51
N THR A 129 -7.65 12.32 2.58
CA THR A 129 -6.39 13.05 2.67
C THR A 129 -6.33 13.88 3.94
N GLU A 130 -7.41 14.61 4.27
CA GLU A 130 -7.50 15.37 5.52
C GLU A 130 -7.36 14.47 6.77
N ALA A 131 -8.05 13.32 6.79
CA ALA A 131 -7.98 12.38 7.91
C ALA A 131 -6.54 11.84 8.10
N PHE A 132 -5.85 11.46 7.02
CA PHE A 132 -4.47 10.99 7.10
C PHE A 132 -3.49 12.10 7.45
N GLN A 133 -3.66 13.33 6.95
CA GLN A 133 -2.82 14.47 7.33
C GLN A 133 -2.97 14.82 8.81
N ARG A 134 -4.20 14.77 9.34
CA ARG A 134 -4.44 14.89 10.78
C ARG A 134 -3.75 13.78 11.54
N LEU A 135 -3.80 12.53 11.06
CA LEU A 135 -3.14 11.41 11.73
C LEU A 135 -1.63 11.63 11.87
N THR A 136 -0.98 12.08 10.80
CA THR A 136 0.48 12.29 10.80
C THR A 136 0.91 13.55 11.54
N THR A 137 0.00 14.53 11.70
CA THR A 137 0.27 15.78 12.42
C THR A 137 -0.03 15.67 13.91
N ASP A 138 -1.18 15.12 14.28
CA ASP A 138 -1.67 15.05 15.65
C ASP A 138 -1.08 13.85 16.40
N PHE A 139 -0.75 12.76 15.68
CA PHE A 139 -0.24 11.51 16.27
C PHE A 139 1.03 10.99 15.54
N PRO A 140 2.10 11.79 15.41
CA PRO A 140 3.28 11.44 14.60
C PRO A 140 4.02 10.19 15.07
N ASP A 141 3.99 9.89 16.38
CA ASP A 141 4.67 8.73 16.98
C ASP A 141 3.80 7.46 17.01
N SER A 142 2.56 7.53 16.50
CA SER A 142 1.66 6.39 16.45
C SER A 142 2.14 5.35 15.44
N GLN A 143 1.95 4.07 15.75
CA GLN A 143 2.16 2.98 14.77
C GLN A 143 1.31 3.16 13.50
N PHE A 144 0.19 3.90 13.60
CA PHE A 144 -0.69 4.20 12.46
C PHE A 144 -0.20 5.38 11.60
N ALA A 145 0.78 6.17 12.07
CA ALA A 145 1.33 7.28 11.30
C ALA A 145 2.07 6.79 10.05
N ALA A 146 2.82 5.69 10.14
CA ALA A 146 3.47 5.05 9.00
C ALA A 146 2.44 4.68 7.91
N TYR A 147 1.32 4.09 8.33
CA TYR A 147 0.20 3.76 7.44
C TYR A 147 -0.38 5.00 6.75
N ALA A 148 -0.66 6.08 7.49
CA ALA A 148 -1.15 7.32 6.88
C ALA A 148 -0.13 7.96 5.94
N TRP A 149 1.17 7.92 6.27
CA TRP A 149 2.21 8.41 5.36
C TRP A 149 2.26 7.62 4.06
N LEU A 150 2.13 6.28 4.13
CA LEU A 150 2.07 5.43 2.95
C LEU A 150 0.85 5.79 2.09
N ARG A 151 -0.35 5.88 2.68
CA ARG A 151 -1.58 6.27 1.97
C ARG A 151 -1.47 7.67 1.34
N LEU A 152 -0.92 8.65 2.06
CA LEU A 152 -0.69 9.99 1.50
C LEU A 152 0.32 10.00 0.35
N GLY A 153 1.33 9.12 0.39
CA GLY A 153 2.25 8.93 -0.71
C GLY A 153 1.58 8.32 -1.94
N GLU A 154 0.70 7.34 -1.73
CA GLU A 154 -0.08 6.70 -2.79
C GLU A 154 -1.00 7.71 -3.49
N LEU A 155 -1.73 8.51 -2.72
CA LEU A 155 -2.59 9.56 -3.26
C LEU A 155 -1.81 10.61 -4.06
N ALA A 156 -0.63 11.01 -3.57
CA ALA A 156 0.22 11.94 -4.31
C ALA A 156 0.81 11.32 -5.58
N PHE A 157 1.14 10.03 -5.54
CA PHE A 157 1.66 9.30 -6.70
C PHE A 157 0.59 9.17 -7.79
N ASP A 158 -0.64 8.85 -7.41
CA ASP A 158 -1.78 8.73 -8.33
C ASP A 158 -2.14 10.09 -8.98
N ASP A 159 -1.90 11.20 -8.27
CA ASP A 159 -2.03 12.58 -8.81
C ASP A 159 -0.79 13.02 -9.63
N ALA A 160 0.17 12.13 -9.85
CA ALA A 160 1.45 12.38 -10.50
C ALA A 160 2.33 13.47 -9.84
N ASP A 161 2.05 13.85 -8.58
CA ASP A 161 2.94 14.66 -7.76
C ASP A 161 4.00 13.75 -7.11
N TYR A 162 4.93 13.29 -7.95
CA TYR A 162 5.97 12.35 -7.53
C TYR A 162 6.92 12.96 -6.49
N ALA A 163 7.10 14.29 -6.48
CA ALA A 163 7.93 14.97 -5.50
C ALA A 163 7.29 14.90 -4.10
N LEU A 164 5.98 15.15 -4.02
CA LEU A 164 5.22 14.97 -2.79
C LEU A 164 5.19 13.50 -2.38
N ALA A 165 4.91 12.59 -3.32
CA ALA A 165 4.89 11.15 -3.06
C ALA A 165 6.21 10.65 -2.46
N ALA A 166 7.35 11.01 -3.08
CA ALA A 166 8.68 10.71 -2.57
C ALA A 166 8.88 11.24 -1.14
N SER A 167 8.48 12.48 -0.87
CA SER A 167 8.56 13.04 0.49
C SER A 167 7.71 12.28 1.50
N ARG A 168 6.53 11.75 1.12
CA ARG A 168 5.66 10.99 2.02
C ARG A 168 6.18 9.58 2.25
N TYR A 169 6.61 8.87 1.21
CA TYR A 169 7.22 7.55 1.36
C TYR A 169 8.49 7.60 2.20
N GLN A 170 9.29 8.67 2.09
CA GLN A 170 10.48 8.87 2.93
C GLN A 170 10.13 8.97 4.43
N GLN A 171 8.94 9.48 4.79
CA GLN A 171 8.48 9.48 6.18
C GLN A 171 8.17 8.06 6.68
N VAL A 172 7.60 7.20 5.83
CA VAL A 172 7.35 5.79 6.19
C VAL A 172 8.65 5.08 6.58
N LEU A 173 9.76 5.39 5.91
CA LEU A 173 11.06 4.77 6.19
C LEU A 173 11.67 5.17 7.55
N THR A 174 11.07 6.13 8.26
CA THR A 174 11.46 6.45 9.65
C THR A 174 10.91 5.45 10.67
N PHE A 175 9.94 4.62 10.26
CA PHE A 175 9.32 3.57 11.08
C PHE A 175 9.95 2.20 10.75
N ASN A 176 10.99 1.82 11.50
CA ASN A 176 11.81 0.64 11.18
C ASN A 176 11.03 -0.68 11.19
N ASP A 177 10.04 -0.80 12.08
CA ASP A 177 9.25 -2.01 12.33
C ASP A 177 7.89 -2.01 11.58
N TYR A 178 7.72 -1.14 10.57
CA TYR A 178 6.49 -1.10 9.78
C TYR A 178 6.49 -2.18 8.69
N ASP A 179 5.46 -3.01 8.65
CA ASP A 179 5.37 -4.17 7.75
C ASP A 179 5.47 -3.80 6.26
N GLU A 180 4.83 -2.70 5.83
CA GLU A 180 4.84 -2.26 4.42
C GLU A 180 6.02 -1.31 4.09
N ARG A 181 7.10 -1.34 4.87
CA ARG A 181 8.28 -0.48 4.65
C ARG A 181 8.98 -0.77 3.32
N GLU A 182 8.96 -2.01 2.86
CA GLU A 182 9.53 -2.40 1.56
C GLU A 182 8.69 -1.86 0.39
N ILE A 183 7.36 -1.90 0.53
CA ILE A 183 6.43 -1.28 -0.42
C ILE A 183 6.71 0.23 -0.50
N ALA A 184 6.85 0.91 0.64
CA ALA A 184 7.19 2.33 0.66
C ALA A 184 8.55 2.63 0.00
N THR A 185 9.54 1.76 0.23
CA THR A 185 10.88 1.89 -0.38
C THR A 185 10.82 1.74 -1.90
N TYR A 186 10.06 0.76 -2.39
CA TYR A 186 9.82 0.56 -3.81
C TYR A 186 9.11 1.76 -4.45
N LYS A 187 8.03 2.24 -3.82
CA LYS A 187 7.27 3.39 -4.33
C LYS A 187 8.07 4.69 -4.28
N LEU A 188 8.96 4.86 -3.29
CA LEU A 188 9.94 5.94 -3.26
C LEU A 188 10.92 5.85 -4.44
N ALA A 189 11.47 4.66 -4.72
CA ALA A 189 12.39 4.43 -5.82
C ALA A 189 11.72 4.77 -7.17
N TRP A 190 10.48 4.34 -7.36
CA TRP A 190 9.67 4.70 -8.52
C TRP A 190 9.37 6.19 -8.64
N SER A 191 9.01 6.83 -7.52
CA SER A 191 8.76 8.28 -7.51
C SER A 191 10.01 9.05 -7.93
N ARG A 192 11.20 8.62 -7.48
CA ARG A 192 12.48 9.19 -7.88
C ARG A 192 12.81 8.92 -9.35
N TYR A 193 12.55 7.71 -9.83
CA TYR A 193 12.73 7.36 -11.24
C TYR A 193 11.89 8.27 -12.15
N LEU A 194 10.64 8.55 -11.78
CA LEU A 194 9.73 9.45 -12.52
C LEU A 194 10.08 10.95 -12.37
N LEU A 195 11.01 11.28 -11.47
CA LEU A 195 11.58 12.62 -11.30
C LEU A 195 12.98 12.74 -11.93
N ASP A 196 13.40 11.74 -12.68
CA ASP A 196 14.73 11.62 -13.28
C ASP A 196 15.89 11.57 -12.25
N ASP A 197 15.60 11.32 -10.97
CA ASP A 197 16.60 11.06 -9.92
C ASP A 197 17.07 9.60 -9.99
N MET A 198 17.89 9.30 -11.00
CA MET A 198 18.35 7.94 -11.29
C MET A 198 19.20 7.35 -10.16
N GLU A 199 20.07 8.15 -9.54
CA GLU A 199 20.91 7.70 -8.43
C GLU A 199 20.06 7.36 -7.19
N GLY A 200 19.10 8.21 -6.85
CA GLY A 200 18.20 7.99 -5.73
C GLY A 200 17.22 6.84 -5.96
N ALA A 201 16.76 6.65 -7.21
CA ALA A 201 15.93 5.52 -7.61
C ALA A 201 16.69 4.20 -7.52
N LEU A 202 17.89 4.14 -8.11
CA LEU A 202 18.75 2.96 -8.07
C LEU A 202 19.08 2.55 -6.64
N THR A 203 19.40 3.52 -5.78
CA THR A 203 19.66 3.25 -4.35
C THR A 203 18.47 2.56 -3.68
N GLY A 204 17.25 3.02 -3.96
CA GLY A 204 16.01 2.43 -3.43
C GLY A 204 15.78 1.01 -3.94
N PHE A 205 15.83 0.79 -5.26
CA PHE A 205 15.64 -0.54 -5.85
C PHE A 205 16.65 -1.56 -5.34
N VAL A 206 17.93 -1.19 -5.28
CA VAL A 206 18.97 -2.12 -4.83
C VAL A 206 18.80 -2.50 -3.35
N SER A 207 18.26 -1.60 -2.52
CA SER A 207 17.99 -1.92 -1.11
C SER A 207 16.95 -3.04 -0.92
N LEU A 208 16.12 -3.33 -1.93
CA LEU A 208 15.09 -4.36 -1.90
C LEU A 208 15.62 -5.75 -2.28
N PHE A 209 16.84 -5.88 -2.80
CA PHE A 209 17.32 -7.15 -3.36
C PHE A 209 17.53 -8.25 -2.31
N GLU A 210 17.67 -7.89 -1.04
CA GLU A 210 17.94 -8.85 0.04
C GLU A 210 16.72 -9.09 0.94
N THR A 211 15.82 -8.12 1.06
CA THR A 211 14.73 -8.17 2.05
C THR A 211 13.36 -8.43 1.43
N ALA A 212 13.14 -7.95 0.20
CA ALA A 212 11.82 -7.98 -0.42
C ALA A 212 11.35 -9.37 -0.83
N GLU A 213 10.03 -9.56 -0.78
CA GLU A 213 9.37 -10.73 -1.38
C GLU A 213 9.70 -10.87 -2.88
N THR A 214 9.65 -12.11 -3.38
CA THR A 214 10.14 -12.47 -4.73
C THR A 214 9.60 -11.58 -5.84
N ALA A 215 8.30 -11.30 -5.88
CA ALA A 215 7.69 -10.50 -6.94
C ALA A 215 8.20 -9.05 -6.94
N LEU A 216 8.22 -8.41 -5.76
CA LEU A 216 8.72 -7.04 -5.61
C LEU A 216 10.21 -6.94 -5.93
N ARG A 217 10.98 -7.96 -5.53
CA ARG A 217 12.41 -8.08 -5.79
C ARG A 217 12.72 -8.19 -7.29
N GLU A 218 11.98 -9.02 -8.02
CA GLU A 218 12.16 -9.19 -9.47
C GLU A 218 11.93 -7.88 -10.22
N GLU A 219 10.89 -7.13 -9.86
CA GLU A 219 10.62 -5.81 -10.42
C GLU A 219 11.74 -4.82 -10.08
N ALA A 220 12.19 -4.79 -8.82
CA ALA A 220 13.29 -3.92 -8.42
C ALA A 220 14.58 -4.20 -9.21
N ILE A 221 14.89 -5.48 -9.47
CA ILE A 221 16.06 -5.88 -10.28
C ILE A 221 15.90 -5.40 -11.73
N MET A 222 14.69 -5.53 -12.29
CA MET A 222 14.39 -5.05 -13.64
C MET A 222 14.63 -3.53 -13.76
N TYR A 223 14.10 -2.72 -12.85
CA TYR A 223 14.28 -1.27 -12.89
C TYR A 223 15.71 -0.84 -12.63
N ALA A 224 16.42 -1.48 -11.69
CA ALA A 224 17.84 -1.22 -11.48
C ALA A 224 18.67 -1.52 -12.74
N ALA A 225 18.33 -2.60 -13.47
CA ALA A 225 19.01 -2.93 -14.72
C ALA A 225 18.71 -1.91 -15.82
N ILE A 226 17.47 -1.44 -15.95
CA ILE A 226 17.10 -0.36 -16.88
C ILE A 226 17.92 0.89 -16.57
N ILE A 227 17.91 1.34 -15.31
CA ILE A 227 18.65 2.52 -14.85
C ILE A 227 20.15 2.37 -15.12
N LEU A 228 20.74 1.21 -14.84
CA LEU A 228 22.18 0.96 -15.07
C LEU A 228 22.56 0.82 -16.55
N THR A 229 21.61 0.51 -17.42
CA THR A 229 21.80 0.41 -18.88
C THR A 229 21.60 1.76 -19.57
N ASP A 230 20.82 2.65 -18.95
CA ASP A 230 20.64 4.01 -19.46
C ASP A 230 21.97 4.77 -19.44
N GLY A 231 22.28 5.41 -20.57
CA GLY A 231 23.55 6.09 -20.80
C GLY A 231 23.55 7.52 -20.30
N ASP A 232 22.39 8.17 -20.25
CA ASP A 232 22.24 9.62 -20.12
C ASP A 232 21.36 9.94 -18.89
N TRP A 233 21.95 9.88 -17.69
CA TRP A 233 21.22 10.15 -16.45
C TRP A 233 20.96 11.65 -16.24
N ASP A 234 21.74 12.54 -16.86
CA ASP A 234 21.57 13.99 -16.72
C ASP A 234 20.66 14.61 -17.80
N LEU A 235 20.23 13.80 -18.77
CA LEU A 235 19.30 14.12 -19.84
C LEU A 235 19.83 15.23 -20.77
N ASP A 236 21.14 15.32 -20.96
CA ASP A 236 21.78 16.29 -21.85
C ASP A 236 21.82 15.85 -23.33
N GLY A 237 21.44 14.60 -23.59
CA GLY A 237 21.39 13.97 -24.91
C GLY A 237 22.67 13.25 -25.32
N ALA A 238 23.63 13.11 -24.40
CA ALA A 238 24.85 12.33 -24.58
C ALA A 238 25.04 11.30 -23.45
N ASP A 239 25.71 10.20 -23.77
CA ASP A 239 26.08 9.24 -22.75
C ASP A 239 27.05 9.87 -21.73
N ASP A 240 26.76 9.68 -20.46
CA ASP A 240 27.60 10.12 -19.35
C ASP A 240 28.99 9.48 -19.42
N PRO A 241 30.04 10.16 -18.91
CA PRO A 241 31.40 9.62 -18.88
C PRO A 241 31.56 8.31 -18.11
N ASP A 242 30.66 8.02 -17.17
CA ASP A 242 30.66 6.80 -16.37
C ASP A 242 29.65 5.75 -16.89
N SER A 243 28.87 6.04 -17.94
CA SER A 243 27.85 5.14 -18.50
C SER A 243 28.38 3.74 -18.86
N GLY A 244 27.49 2.75 -18.86
CA GLY A 244 27.83 1.36 -19.16
C GLY A 244 28.63 0.67 -18.05
N LEU A 245 29.68 -0.08 -18.40
CA LEU A 245 30.40 -0.93 -17.45
C LEU A 245 31.03 -0.18 -16.25
N PRO A 246 31.59 1.04 -16.39
CA PRO A 246 32.06 1.83 -15.24
C PRO A 246 30.99 2.11 -14.18
N ARG A 247 29.78 2.54 -14.58
CA ARG A 247 28.62 2.77 -13.70
C ARG A 247 28.15 1.48 -13.05
N ILE A 248 28.00 0.43 -13.83
CA ILE A 248 27.64 -0.91 -13.33
C ILE A 248 28.62 -1.34 -12.25
N ARG A 249 29.93 -1.21 -12.49
CA ARG A 249 30.95 -1.53 -11.47
C ARG A 249 30.81 -0.64 -10.25
N THR A 250 30.58 0.66 -10.40
CA THR A 250 30.44 1.58 -9.26
C THR A 250 29.30 1.18 -8.33
N HIS A 251 28.15 0.79 -8.86
CA HIS A 251 26.96 0.48 -8.04
C HIS A 251 26.86 -0.99 -7.61
N LEU A 252 27.47 -1.92 -8.35
CA LEU A 252 27.37 -3.36 -8.09
C LEU A 252 28.61 -3.97 -7.42
N THR A 253 29.79 -3.34 -7.49
CA THR A 253 31.03 -3.89 -6.91
C THR A 253 31.01 -3.71 -5.39
N GLN A 254 30.48 -4.70 -4.67
CA GLN A 254 30.61 -4.99 -3.22
C GLN A 254 29.44 -5.85 -2.67
N ARG A 255 28.50 -6.27 -3.51
CA ARG A 255 27.22 -6.81 -3.03
C ARG A 255 27.09 -8.31 -3.35
N SER A 256 27.58 -9.12 -2.41
CA SER A 256 27.64 -10.58 -2.55
C SER A 256 26.24 -11.21 -2.44
N GLY A 257 25.85 -11.98 -3.46
CA GLY A 257 24.65 -12.85 -3.43
C GLY A 257 23.70 -12.65 -4.61
N TRP A 258 23.53 -11.42 -5.08
CA TRP A 258 22.57 -11.07 -6.15
C TRP A 258 23.21 -10.40 -7.37
N GLN A 259 24.50 -10.03 -7.28
CA GLN A 259 25.21 -9.32 -8.35
C GLN A 259 25.10 -10.03 -9.71
N GLY A 260 25.27 -11.36 -9.74
CA GLY A 260 25.16 -12.13 -10.98
C GLY A 260 23.77 -12.03 -11.64
N GLU A 261 22.71 -12.06 -10.83
CA GLU A 261 21.33 -11.94 -11.31
C GLU A 261 21.05 -10.56 -11.94
N VAL A 262 21.58 -9.50 -11.34
CA VAL A 262 21.43 -8.15 -11.88
C VAL A 262 22.24 -7.98 -13.17
N LEU A 263 23.47 -8.51 -13.23
CA LEU A 263 24.29 -8.50 -14.45
C LEU A 263 23.64 -9.27 -15.60
N GLU A 264 23.05 -10.44 -15.31
CA GLU A 264 22.24 -11.21 -16.25
C GLU A 264 21.05 -10.39 -16.79
N ARG A 265 20.36 -9.64 -15.91
CA ARG A 265 19.27 -8.76 -16.32
C ARG A 265 19.75 -7.57 -17.16
N ILE A 266 20.86 -6.93 -16.79
CA ILE A 266 21.46 -5.84 -17.58
C ILE A 266 21.81 -6.33 -18.97
N ARG A 267 22.40 -7.53 -19.09
CA ARG A 267 22.72 -8.13 -20.39
C ARG A 267 21.46 -8.29 -21.25
N ALA A 268 20.37 -8.80 -20.67
CA ALA A 268 19.10 -8.96 -21.37
C ALA A 268 18.54 -7.60 -21.85
N VAL A 269 18.46 -6.60 -20.97
CA VAL A 269 17.95 -5.26 -21.30
C VAL A 269 18.84 -4.58 -22.37
N SER A 270 20.17 -4.68 -22.24
CA SER A 270 21.11 -4.14 -23.22
C SER A 270 20.88 -4.73 -24.62
N MET A 271 20.62 -6.04 -24.72
CA MET A 271 20.29 -6.70 -25.99
C MET A 271 18.96 -6.22 -26.57
N GLU A 272 17.94 -6.05 -25.73
CA GLU A 272 16.63 -5.54 -26.16
C GLU A 272 16.71 -4.10 -26.70
N LEU A 273 17.57 -3.28 -26.11
CA LEU A 273 17.84 -1.90 -26.56
C LEU A 273 18.83 -1.82 -27.74
N GLY A 274 19.39 -2.96 -28.20
CA GLY A 274 20.37 -3.00 -29.29
C GLY A 274 21.78 -2.57 -28.89
N GLN A 275 22.07 -2.40 -27.60
CA GLN A 275 23.38 -2.09 -27.04
C GLN A 275 24.25 -3.36 -26.94
N VAL A 276 24.61 -3.92 -28.10
CA VAL A 276 25.33 -5.21 -28.19
C VAL A 276 26.70 -5.16 -27.51
N ASP A 277 27.42 -4.04 -27.64
CA ASP A 277 28.76 -3.88 -27.05
C ASP A 277 28.68 -3.91 -25.52
N LEU A 278 27.71 -3.19 -24.91
CA LEU A 278 27.51 -3.21 -23.46
C LEU A 278 27.12 -4.61 -22.97
N SER A 279 26.24 -5.31 -23.68
CA SER A 279 25.87 -6.69 -23.37
C SER A 279 27.09 -7.63 -23.33
N GLN A 280 28.00 -7.50 -24.29
CA GLN A 280 29.24 -8.28 -24.32
C GLN A 280 30.18 -7.90 -23.16
N ASP A 281 30.38 -6.60 -22.91
CA ASP A 281 31.21 -6.11 -21.81
C ASP A 281 30.72 -6.61 -20.44
N VAL A 282 29.40 -6.64 -20.25
CA VAL A 282 28.75 -7.16 -19.03
C VAL A 282 28.92 -8.67 -18.92
N GLN A 283 28.83 -9.41 -20.02
CA GLN A 283 29.10 -10.86 -20.06
C GLN A 283 30.53 -11.18 -19.62
N GLU A 284 31.52 -10.49 -20.20
CA GLU A 284 32.93 -10.68 -19.86
C GLU A 284 33.19 -10.33 -18.38
N TYR A 285 32.52 -9.29 -17.86
CA TYR A 285 32.60 -8.94 -16.45
C TYR A 285 31.99 -10.01 -15.55
N LEU A 286 30.81 -10.54 -15.88
CA LEU A 286 30.15 -11.62 -15.14
C LEU A 286 31.03 -12.87 -15.06
N GLU A 287 31.65 -13.28 -16.18
CA GLU A 287 32.58 -14.43 -16.25
C GLU A 287 33.88 -14.20 -15.45
N SER A 288 34.23 -12.95 -15.16
CA SER A 288 35.40 -12.61 -14.35
C SER A 288 35.16 -12.65 -12.84
N LEU A 289 33.89 -12.73 -12.41
CA LEU A 289 33.55 -12.76 -10.98
C LEU A 289 33.94 -14.11 -10.36
N PRO A 290 34.39 -14.14 -9.09
CA PRO A 290 34.60 -15.39 -8.37
C PRO A 290 33.29 -16.19 -8.24
N GLU A 291 33.38 -17.51 -8.39
CA GLU A 291 32.27 -18.44 -8.07
C GLU A 291 31.85 -18.38 -6.60
#